data_AF-A0A1K1N2F2-F1
#
_entry.id   AF-A0A1K1N2F2-F1
#
_cell.length_a   1.000
_cell.length_b   1.000
_cell.length_c   1.000
_cell.angle_alpha   90.00
_cell.angle_beta   90.00
_cell.angle_gamma   90.00
#
_symmetry.space_group_name_H-M   'P 1'
#
loop_
_entity.id
_entity.type
_entity.pdbx_description
1 polymer ?
#
loop_
_entity_poly.entity_id
_entity_poly.type
_entity_poly.pdbx_seq_one_letter_code
_entity_poly.pdbx_strand_id
1 'polypeptide(L)'
;MNVIKKRIYFGMIAASLALTGCGGNNSESPAATNESAAPSAAASSASTLPPADLVWYYLDGTAQPDLASVETEVNNYIKPKLNATVKLKPIAGSDYEQKMNTILAAGEAFDIVWTSDWRFNFSSNAQKGAFLELDALLDKNGAKLKASLPSSAWDDVKIGGKIYGVPNYQIAAKSAGFVIQKRFADKYKLDTAKIKTYKDIEPFFEEIKKNEPGIIPFGLNNDFYSPSVYGLSSHGNVISYQVNGGKVEVEDYFATAAYKKHVTMAHEWYTKGYINEDASTLKNKADVEKKGVYATTFDFTQKPGGEAAAKAGNGGNDVIFVPLMEPEFTGVTATISAISRTSKNPERAMMLLELVNTDPALYNLLSFGIENKHYTKTGANTIKDIAGGGYAPNMNWVMGNVTIGYLMDGQAPDTWERTKKANDTAKKPYLYGFKFNSEPVKAEMANLKAVENEFRKVIETGTVDPEKYLPQFLDKRLKAGSEKVLAEYRTQIEAFLKTKAQ
;
A
#
# COMPACT_ATOMS: atom_id res chain seq x y z
N MET A 1 41.68 36.96 -3.94
CA MET A 1 41.27 38.31 -3.49
C MET A 1 39.74 38.34 -3.48
N ASN A 2 38.99 38.56 -2.41
CA ASN A 2 39.28 39.08 -1.08
C ASN A 2 38.42 38.36 -0.03
N VAL A 3 39.04 38.20 1.13
CA VAL A 3 38.49 37.78 2.43
C VAL A 3 37.75 38.96 3.07
N ILE A 4 36.64 38.72 3.80
CA ILE A 4 36.14 39.43 5.01
C ILE A 4 35.00 38.52 5.55
N LYS A 5 35.06 37.72 6.63
CA LYS A 5 35.27 37.90 8.09
C LYS A 5 34.22 38.74 8.85
N LYS A 6 33.59 38.06 9.84
CA LYS A 6 32.98 38.51 11.11
C LYS A 6 31.57 39.16 11.00
N ARG A 7 30.61 38.93 11.92
CA ARG A 7 30.70 38.88 13.40
C ARG A 7 29.43 38.25 14.02
N ILE A 8 29.63 37.55 15.14
CA ILE A 8 28.63 37.05 16.09
C ILE A 8 28.13 38.21 16.96
N TYR A 9 26.83 38.25 17.29
CA TYR A 9 26.32 38.96 18.47
C TYR A 9 25.33 38.10 19.25
N PHE A 10 25.66 37.98 20.53
CA PHE A 10 24.95 37.34 21.63
C PHE A 10 24.03 38.40 22.25
N GLY A 11 22.75 38.09 22.44
CA GLY A 11 21.75 39.02 22.99
C GLY A 11 20.93 38.34 24.08
N MET A 12 21.36 38.52 25.31
CA MET A 12 20.79 38.01 26.57
C MET A 12 19.64 38.95 27.00
N ILE A 13 18.43 38.43 27.22
CA ILE A 13 17.32 39.20 27.83
C ILE A 13 16.94 38.55 29.17
N ALA A 14 17.03 39.38 30.19
CA ALA A 14 16.87 39.07 31.60
C ALA A 14 15.40 39.03 32.05
N ALA A 15 15.19 38.25 33.11
CA ALA A 15 13.97 38.14 33.88
C ALA A 15 13.64 39.42 34.68
N SER A 16 12.36 39.63 34.97
CA SER A 16 11.90 40.46 36.10
C SER A 16 10.56 39.93 36.61
N LEU A 17 10.57 39.58 37.90
CA LEU A 17 9.43 39.21 38.74
C LEU A 17 8.57 40.44 39.07
N ALA A 18 7.28 40.21 39.29
CA ALA A 18 6.50 40.97 40.26
C ALA A 18 5.47 40.06 40.94
N LEU A 19 5.58 39.97 42.27
CA LEU A 19 4.67 39.33 43.22
C LEU A 19 3.41 40.17 43.49
N THR A 20 2.41 39.50 44.08
CA THR A 20 1.36 39.94 45.03
C THR A 20 -0.02 39.43 44.58
N GLY A 21 -0.90 38.83 45.40
CA GLY A 21 -0.87 38.48 46.81
C GLY A 21 -2.27 38.00 47.25
N CYS A 22 -2.29 36.89 48.00
CA CYS A 22 -3.08 36.50 49.19
C CYS A 22 -4.64 36.51 49.26
N GLY A 23 -5.14 35.43 49.90
CA GLY A 23 -6.38 35.34 50.70
C GLY A 23 -7.39 34.32 50.15
N GLY A 24 -7.70 33.14 50.72
CA GLY A 24 -7.56 32.61 52.07
C GLY A 24 -8.85 32.81 52.88
N ASN A 25 -9.76 31.82 52.95
CA ASN A 25 -10.21 31.23 54.22
C ASN A 25 -11.13 30.01 54.07
N ASN A 26 -11.10 29.20 55.12
CA ASN A 26 -11.61 27.86 55.33
C ASN A 26 -13.06 27.82 55.85
N SER A 27 -13.69 26.65 55.73
CA SER A 27 -14.55 25.97 56.73
C SER A 27 -16.00 25.60 56.37
N GLU A 28 -16.22 24.30 56.56
CA GLU A 28 -17.39 23.58 57.10
C GLU A 28 -18.55 23.13 56.21
N SER A 29 -18.73 21.81 56.27
CA SER A 29 -19.89 21.01 55.85
C SER A 29 -20.85 20.85 57.04
N PRO A 30 -22.13 20.56 56.76
CA PRO A 30 -22.79 19.45 57.44
C PRO A 30 -23.53 18.49 56.48
N ALA A 31 -23.65 17.24 56.95
CA ALA A 31 -24.34 16.08 56.37
C ALA A 31 -25.89 16.25 56.39
N ALA A 32 -26.61 15.92 55.30
CA ALA A 32 -27.22 14.63 54.91
C ALA A 32 -28.73 14.51 55.23
N THR A 33 -29.53 14.28 54.19
CA THR A 33 -30.78 13.50 54.23
C THR A 33 -31.03 12.84 52.87
N ASN A 34 -31.32 11.53 52.91
CA ASN A 34 -31.70 10.68 51.78
C ASN A 34 -33.16 10.93 51.37
N GLU A 35 -33.43 11.03 50.07
CA GLU A 35 -34.71 10.60 49.52
C GLU A 35 -34.52 10.00 48.12
N SER A 36 -35.05 8.79 47.96
CA SER A 36 -34.90 7.92 46.80
C SER A 36 -36.00 8.19 45.77
N ALA A 37 -35.62 8.56 44.54
CA ALA A 37 -36.45 8.39 43.35
C ALA A 37 -35.58 8.13 42.12
N ALA A 38 -35.86 7.05 41.40
CA ALA A 38 -35.34 6.74 40.08
C ALA A 38 -36.52 6.48 39.12
N PRO A 39 -36.36 6.49 37.79
CA PRO A 39 -35.19 6.84 36.99
C PRO A 39 -35.50 7.93 35.92
N SER A 40 -34.51 8.74 35.54
CA SER A 40 -34.54 9.47 34.26
C SER A 40 -33.20 9.27 33.56
N ALA A 41 -33.29 8.82 32.31
CA ALA A 41 -32.17 8.47 31.45
C ALA A 41 -31.23 9.68 31.29
N ALA A 42 -30.10 9.64 31.98
CA ALA A 42 -29.06 10.64 31.89
C ALA A 42 -28.02 10.22 30.84
N ALA A 43 -27.74 11.18 29.96
CA ALA A 43 -26.77 11.20 28.90
C ALA A 43 -25.45 10.48 29.22
N SER A 44 -24.98 9.74 28.21
CA SER A 44 -23.60 9.26 28.07
C SER A 44 -22.61 10.34 28.52
N SER A 45 -21.83 10.00 29.54
CA SER A 45 -20.74 10.81 30.09
C SER A 45 -19.85 11.42 29.00
N ALA A 46 -19.85 12.75 28.89
CA ALA A 46 -18.82 13.48 28.18
C ALA A 46 -17.44 13.15 28.80
N SER A 47 -16.45 12.86 27.95
CA SER A 47 -15.18 12.24 28.34
C SER A 47 -14.42 13.02 29.42
N THR A 48 -14.05 12.34 30.51
CA THR A 48 -13.15 12.81 31.59
C THR A 48 -11.67 12.84 31.20
N LEU A 49 -11.36 12.76 29.90
CA LEU A 49 -9.99 12.67 29.39
C LEU A 49 -9.38 14.08 29.17
N PRO A 50 -8.10 14.33 29.50
CA PRO A 50 -7.48 15.65 29.36
C PRO A 50 -7.32 16.06 27.88
N PRO A 51 -7.47 17.35 27.51
CA PRO A 51 -7.28 17.81 26.14
C PRO A 51 -5.94 17.36 25.55
N ALA A 52 -5.95 16.91 24.29
CA ALA A 52 -4.74 16.49 23.59
C ALA A 52 -4.73 17.01 22.15
N ASP A 53 -3.58 17.50 21.70
CA ASP A 53 -3.35 17.88 20.31
C ASP A 53 -2.42 16.85 19.67
N LEU A 54 -2.94 16.15 18.66
CA LEU A 54 -2.25 15.10 17.94
C LEU A 54 -1.63 15.64 16.64
N VAL A 55 -0.48 15.11 16.25
CA VAL A 55 0.13 15.38 14.94
C VAL A 55 0.23 14.09 14.14
N TRP A 56 -0.34 14.10 12.92
CA TRP A 56 -0.35 12.94 12.02
C TRP A 56 0.34 13.25 10.69
N TYR A 57 1.51 12.65 10.49
CA TYR A 57 2.22 12.66 9.21
C TYR A 57 1.80 11.51 8.30
N TYR A 58 1.42 11.79 7.06
CA TYR A 58 0.99 10.73 6.14
C TYR A 58 1.37 11.03 4.70
N LEU A 59 1.45 9.97 3.90
CA LEU A 59 1.80 10.04 2.50
C LEU A 59 0.64 10.63 1.71
N ASP A 60 0.92 11.62 0.86
CA ASP A 60 -0.06 12.18 -0.05
C ASP A 60 0.48 12.26 -1.49
N GLY A 61 -0.43 12.26 -2.46
CA GLY A 61 -0.09 12.36 -3.88
C GLY A 61 0.11 13.79 -4.31
N THR A 62 -0.85 14.65 -3.99
CA THR A 62 -0.89 16.05 -4.39
C THR A 62 -1.28 16.93 -3.22
N ALA A 63 -0.89 18.20 -3.24
CA ALA A 63 -1.36 19.15 -2.24
C ALA A 63 -2.89 19.29 -2.36
N GLN A 64 -3.58 19.28 -1.21
CA GLN A 64 -5.02 19.48 -1.13
C GLN A 64 -5.31 20.92 -0.67
N PRO A 65 -5.73 21.83 -1.58
CA PRO A 65 -5.97 23.23 -1.23
C PRO A 65 -6.96 23.42 -0.08
N ASP A 66 -7.94 22.51 0.05
CA ASP A 66 -9.00 22.60 1.05
C ASP A 66 -8.80 21.68 2.26
N LEU A 67 -7.56 21.17 2.48
CA LEU A 67 -7.20 20.35 3.64
C LEU A 67 -7.62 21.00 4.98
N ALA A 68 -7.48 22.33 5.09
CA ALA A 68 -7.80 23.04 6.33
C ALA A 68 -9.29 22.92 6.71
N SER A 69 -10.20 22.89 5.73
CA SER A 69 -11.62 22.72 6.01
C SER A 69 -11.93 21.28 6.46
N VAL A 70 -11.30 20.30 5.81
CA VAL A 70 -11.42 18.88 6.20
C VAL A 70 -10.85 18.65 7.59
N GLU A 71 -9.67 19.19 7.91
CA GLU A 71 -9.07 19.12 9.24
C GLU A 71 -9.99 19.75 10.31
N THR A 72 -10.66 20.87 9.98
CA THR A 72 -11.62 21.50 10.87
C THR A 72 -12.81 20.59 11.16
N GLU A 73 -13.42 19.99 10.12
CA GLU A 73 -14.54 19.07 10.27
C GLU A 73 -14.13 17.78 10.99
N VAL A 74 -12.93 17.25 10.72
CA VAL A 74 -12.36 16.11 11.45
C VAL A 74 -12.26 16.45 12.94
N ASN A 75 -11.72 17.62 13.27
CA ASN A 75 -11.59 18.07 14.65
C ASN A 75 -12.94 18.27 15.34
N ASN A 76 -13.92 18.85 14.65
CA ASN A 76 -15.30 18.96 15.15
C ASN A 76 -15.90 17.57 15.44
N TYR A 77 -15.62 16.59 14.58
CA TYR A 77 -16.13 15.23 14.71
C TYR A 77 -15.49 14.44 15.86
N ILE A 78 -14.17 14.55 16.05
CA ILE A 78 -13.44 13.75 17.04
C ILE A 78 -13.42 14.39 18.43
N LYS A 79 -13.48 15.73 18.55
CA LYS A 79 -13.40 16.42 19.84
C LYS A 79 -14.44 15.97 20.88
N PRO A 80 -15.73 15.77 20.58
CA PRO A 80 -16.67 15.25 21.58
C PRO A 80 -16.44 13.77 21.96
N LYS A 81 -15.79 12.99 21.08
CA LYS A 81 -15.52 11.56 21.32
C LYS A 81 -14.21 11.34 22.07
N LEU A 82 -13.20 12.14 21.73
CA LEU A 82 -11.83 11.98 22.15
C LEU A 82 -11.33 13.17 22.95
N ASN A 83 -12.05 14.26 23.19
CA ASN A 83 -11.53 15.52 23.74
C ASN A 83 -10.11 15.86 23.23
N ALA A 84 -9.92 15.71 21.91
CA ALA A 84 -8.64 15.86 21.24
C ALA A 84 -8.82 16.55 19.88
N THR A 85 -7.74 17.13 19.38
CA THR A 85 -7.64 17.60 18.00
C THR A 85 -6.51 16.86 17.28
N VAL A 86 -6.50 16.89 15.96
CA VAL A 86 -5.44 16.37 15.09
C VAL A 86 -5.03 17.44 14.09
N LYS A 87 -3.72 17.61 13.96
CA LYS A 87 -3.08 18.36 12.88
C LYS A 87 -2.63 17.38 11.81
N LEU A 88 -3.22 17.49 10.63
CA LEU A 88 -2.91 16.67 9.46
C LEU A 88 -1.68 17.26 8.75
N LYS A 89 -0.71 16.40 8.49
CA LYS A 89 0.57 16.75 7.84
C LYS A 89 0.81 15.83 6.64
N PRO A 90 0.07 16.02 5.52
CA PRO A 90 0.38 15.32 4.29
C PRO A 90 1.77 15.71 3.79
N ILE A 91 2.52 14.74 3.30
CA ILE A 91 3.78 14.97 2.62
C ILE A 91 3.73 14.30 1.25
N ALA A 92 4.03 15.07 0.21
CA ALA A 92 4.03 14.62 -1.18
C ALA A 92 4.99 13.43 -1.39
N GLY A 93 4.55 12.48 -2.21
CA GLY A 93 5.19 11.17 -2.30
C GLY A 93 6.66 11.13 -2.71
N SER A 94 7.16 12.04 -3.54
CA SER A 94 8.59 12.06 -3.90
C SER A 94 9.48 12.42 -2.71
N ASP A 95 8.99 13.24 -1.79
CA ASP A 95 9.80 13.81 -0.70
C ASP A 95 9.55 13.11 0.63
N TYR A 96 8.54 12.23 0.69
CA TYR A 96 8.01 11.66 1.92
C TYR A 96 9.12 11.05 2.80
N GLU A 97 9.88 10.12 2.25
CA GLU A 97 10.89 9.37 3.01
C GLU A 97 12.02 10.28 3.52
N GLN A 98 12.52 11.19 2.68
CA GLN A 98 13.57 12.13 3.08
C GLN A 98 13.10 13.07 4.20
N LYS A 99 11.88 13.62 4.08
CA LYS A 99 11.30 14.51 5.09
C LYS A 99 11.04 13.76 6.40
N MET A 100 10.46 12.57 6.34
CA MET A 100 10.22 11.76 7.53
C MET A 100 11.51 11.34 8.23
N ASN A 101 12.56 10.97 7.48
CA ASN A 101 13.87 10.68 8.07
C ASN A 101 14.48 11.91 8.75
N THR A 102 14.26 13.11 8.20
CA THR A 102 14.71 14.38 8.81
C THR A 102 13.96 14.66 10.12
N ILE A 103 12.63 14.52 10.12
CA ILE A 103 11.76 14.70 11.31
C ILE A 103 12.17 13.72 12.41
N LEU A 104 12.37 12.43 12.08
CA LEU A 104 12.84 11.43 13.04
C LEU A 104 14.22 11.76 13.60
N ALA A 105 15.18 12.12 12.73
CA ALA A 105 16.55 12.43 13.15
C ALA A 105 16.63 13.68 14.05
N ALA A 106 15.74 14.65 13.84
CA ALA A 106 15.61 15.83 14.67
C ALA A 106 14.96 15.56 16.04
N GLY A 107 14.36 14.37 16.23
CA GLY A 107 13.62 14.03 17.45
C GLY A 107 12.36 14.89 17.63
N GLU A 108 11.79 15.39 16.54
CA GLU A 108 10.55 16.17 16.60
C GLU A 108 9.40 15.32 17.15
N ALA A 109 8.60 15.92 18.04
CA ALA A 109 7.45 15.23 18.61
C ALA A 109 6.27 15.21 17.61
N PHE A 110 5.79 14.01 17.30
CA PHE A 110 4.52 13.76 16.60
C PHE A 110 3.91 12.46 17.14
N ASP A 111 2.67 12.16 16.73
CA ASP A 111 1.90 11.06 17.31
C ASP A 111 1.72 9.90 16.35
N ILE A 112 1.21 10.17 15.14
CA ILE A 112 0.89 9.12 14.16
C ILE A 112 1.71 9.36 12.88
N VAL A 113 2.19 8.27 12.28
CA VAL A 113 2.90 8.30 11.00
C VAL A 113 2.51 7.15 10.09
N TRP A 114 2.34 7.44 8.81
CA TRP A 114 2.22 6.40 7.79
C TRP A 114 3.59 5.77 7.45
N THR A 115 3.62 4.46 7.27
CA THR A 115 4.83 3.69 6.92
C THR A 115 4.45 2.47 6.07
N SER A 116 5.41 1.89 5.35
CA SER A 116 5.20 0.68 4.57
C SER A 116 6.47 -0.16 4.44
N ASP A 117 6.42 -1.30 3.75
CA ASP A 117 7.62 -2.06 3.37
C ASP A 117 8.41 -1.42 2.21
N TRP A 118 7.79 -0.57 1.39
CA TRP A 118 8.39 0.01 0.19
C TRP A 118 8.83 1.48 0.33
N ARG A 119 8.40 2.19 1.40
CA ARG A 119 8.76 3.58 1.66
C ARG A 119 8.71 3.90 3.14
N PHE A 120 9.70 4.67 3.63
CA PHE A 120 9.86 4.96 5.06
C PHE A 120 9.76 3.66 5.88
N ASN A 121 10.63 2.69 5.53
CA ASN A 121 10.42 1.26 5.79
C ASN A 121 10.02 0.91 7.24
N PHE A 122 8.87 0.24 7.40
CA PHE A 122 8.27 -0.13 8.68
C PHE A 122 9.20 -0.97 9.55
N SER A 123 9.67 -2.10 9.03
CA SER A 123 10.48 -3.05 9.81
C SER A 123 11.79 -2.43 10.27
N SER A 124 12.51 -1.73 9.39
CA SER A 124 13.75 -1.03 9.72
C SER A 124 13.52 0.05 10.79
N ASN A 125 12.48 0.86 10.64
CA ASN A 125 12.21 1.95 11.59
C ASN A 125 11.71 1.43 12.95
N ALA A 126 10.92 0.37 12.98
CA ALA A 126 10.53 -0.31 14.21
C ALA A 126 11.76 -0.86 14.96
N GLN A 127 12.67 -1.55 14.26
CA GLN A 127 13.92 -2.08 14.84
C GLN A 127 14.85 -0.99 15.36
N LYS A 128 14.87 0.20 14.73
CA LYS A 128 15.59 1.38 15.21
C LYS A 128 14.92 2.08 16.40
N GLY A 129 13.75 1.59 16.85
CA GLY A 129 13.02 2.14 17.99
C GLY A 129 12.17 3.37 17.67
N ALA A 130 11.93 3.68 16.39
CA ALA A 130 11.16 4.87 15.99
C ALA A 130 9.67 4.79 16.38
N PHE A 131 9.13 3.59 16.56
CA PHE A 131 7.72 3.35 16.87
C PHE A 131 7.52 2.73 18.24
N LEU A 132 6.37 2.97 18.86
CA LEU A 132 5.93 2.32 20.10
C LEU A 132 5.46 0.89 19.85
N GLU A 133 5.63 0.04 20.85
CA GLU A 133 4.90 -1.23 20.95
C GLU A 133 3.43 -0.94 21.22
N LEU A 134 2.55 -1.63 20.50
CA LEU A 134 1.12 -1.32 20.50
C LEU A 134 0.28 -2.32 21.30
N ASP A 135 0.83 -3.46 21.73
CA ASP A 135 0.06 -4.52 22.41
C ASP A 135 -0.77 -3.98 23.59
N ALA A 136 -0.15 -3.26 24.53
CA ALA A 136 -0.84 -2.69 25.69
C ALA A 136 -1.84 -1.57 25.32
N LEU A 137 -1.51 -0.76 24.29
CA LEU A 137 -2.40 0.29 23.79
C LEU A 137 -3.63 -0.30 23.11
N LEU A 138 -3.46 -1.37 22.32
CA LEU A 138 -4.55 -2.08 21.67
C LEU A 138 -5.49 -2.71 22.72
N ASP A 139 -4.93 -3.34 23.75
CA ASP A 139 -5.74 -3.98 24.79
C ASP A 139 -6.54 -2.95 25.62
N LYS A 140 -5.97 -1.76 25.88
CA LYS A 140 -6.61 -0.71 26.68
C LYS A 140 -7.52 0.24 25.87
N ASN A 141 -7.11 0.61 24.66
CA ASN A 141 -7.68 1.72 23.90
C ASN A 141 -8.08 1.35 22.46
N GLY A 142 -7.80 0.13 21.99
CA GLY A 142 -7.94 -0.29 20.60
C GLY A 142 -8.65 -1.64 20.42
N ALA A 143 -9.51 -2.04 21.36
CA ALA A 143 -10.15 -3.35 21.34
C ALA A 143 -11.07 -3.57 20.12
N LYS A 144 -11.82 -2.54 19.69
CA LYS A 144 -12.66 -2.65 18.48
C LYS A 144 -11.81 -2.71 17.23
N LEU A 145 -10.70 -1.97 17.21
CA LEU A 145 -9.72 -2.05 16.12
C LEU A 145 -9.11 -3.44 16.02
N LYS A 146 -8.65 -4.00 17.15
CA LYS A 146 -8.08 -5.34 17.17
C LYS A 146 -9.05 -6.39 16.64
N ALA A 147 -10.33 -6.26 16.98
CA ALA A 147 -11.41 -7.14 16.51
C ALA A 147 -11.84 -6.90 15.06
N SER A 148 -11.58 -5.74 14.47
CA SER A 148 -12.03 -5.40 13.10
C SER A 148 -11.14 -6.00 12.01
N LEU A 149 -9.94 -6.46 12.35
CA LEU A 149 -8.96 -7.02 11.42
C LEU A 149 -8.70 -8.50 11.70
N PRO A 150 -8.41 -9.32 10.65
CA PRO A 150 -8.07 -10.72 10.84
C PRO A 150 -6.73 -10.88 11.55
N SER A 151 -6.54 -11.99 12.28
CA SER A 151 -5.30 -12.27 13.02
C SER A 151 -4.05 -12.23 12.15
N SER A 152 -4.14 -12.67 10.90
CA SER A 152 -3.02 -12.63 9.95
C SER A 152 -2.54 -11.21 9.64
N ALA A 153 -3.44 -10.22 9.66
CA ALA A 153 -3.05 -8.82 9.48
C ALA A 153 -2.21 -8.32 10.66
N TRP A 154 -2.53 -8.76 11.88
CA TRP A 154 -1.75 -8.44 13.08
C TRP A 154 -0.41 -9.20 13.13
N ASP A 155 -0.36 -10.42 12.60
CA ASP A 155 0.88 -11.19 12.53
C ASP A 155 1.92 -10.56 11.60
N ASP A 156 1.47 -9.96 10.48
CA ASP A 156 2.33 -9.26 9.51
C ASP A 156 3.07 -8.05 10.07
N VAL A 157 2.49 -7.39 11.08
CA VAL A 157 3.04 -6.17 11.70
C VAL A 157 3.77 -6.46 13.01
N LYS A 158 4.05 -7.74 13.30
CA LYS A 158 4.88 -8.13 14.45
C LYS A 158 6.37 -8.05 14.11
N ILE A 159 7.13 -7.43 15.00
CA ILE A 159 8.60 -7.46 14.99
C ILE A 159 9.03 -8.03 16.34
N GLY A 160 9.81 -9.11 16.36
CA GLY A 160 10.19 -9.77 17.62
C GLY A 160 8.98 -10.24 18.46
N GLY A 161 7.86 -10.58 17.82
CA GLY A 161 6.63 -11.02 18.48
C GLY A 161 5.72 -9.91 19.03
N LYS A 162 6.10 -8.63 18.89
CA LYS A 162 5.32 -7.46 19.35
C LYS A 162 4.76 -6.66 18.18
N ILE A 163 3.58 -6.07 18.35
CA ILE A 163 2.92 -5.28 17.32
C ILE A 163 3.47 -3.84 17.34
N TYR A 164 3.92 -3.32 16.20
CA TYR A 164 4.47 -1.94 16.10
C TYR A 164 3.68 -1.01 15.17
N GLY A 165 2.60 -1.50 14.55
CA GLY A 165 1.79 -0.72 13.63
C GLY A 165 0.37 -1.24 13.51
N VAL A 166 -0.54 -0.35 13.10
CA VAL A 166 -1.91 -0.66 12.74
C VAL A 166 -1.98 -0.82 11.21
N PRO A 167 -2.30 -2.01 10.67
CA PRO A 167 -2.48 -2.18 9.25
C PRO A 167 -3.63 -1.29 8.72
N ASN A 168 -3.38 -0.54 7.65
CA ASN A 168 -4.45 0.16 6.93
C ASN A 168 -5.10 -0.88 5.99
N TYR A 169 -6.08 -1.62 6.51
CA TYR A 169 -6.55 -2.85 5.88
C TYR A 169 -7.21 -2.63 4.52
N GLN A 170 -6.75 -3.37 3.51
CA GLN A 170 -7.19 -3.29 2.12
C GLN A 170 -6.96 -4.64 1.42
N ILE A 171 -6.95 -4.66 0.09
CA ILE A 171 -6.53 -5.85 -0.66
C ILE A 171 -5.12 -6.28 -0.21
N ALA A 172 -5.03 -7.51 0.29
CA ALA A 172 -3.81 -8.16 0.79
C ALA A 172 -3.46 -9.40 -0.04
N ALA A 173 -4.10 -9.52 -1.20
CA ALA A 173 -3.91 -10.60 -2.15
C ALA A 173 -3.58 -10.03 -3.53
N LYS A 174 -2.69 -10.71 -4.26
CA LYS A 174 -2.46 -10.46 -5.68
C LYS A 174 -3.16 -11.51 -6.53
N SER A 175 -3.67 -11.08 -7.67
CA SER A 175 -4.14 -11.94 -8.74
C SER A 175 -3.73 -11.29 -10.06
N ALA A 176 -2.77 -11.90 -10.75
CA ALA A 176 -2.25 -11.38 -11.99
C ALA A 176 -3.14 -11.81 -13.17
N GLY A 177 -3.38 -10.92 -14.12
CA GLY A 177 -4.24 -11.22 -15.25
C GLY A 177 -4.34 -10.12 -16.30
N PHE A 178 -5.13 -10.41 -17.33
CA PHE A 178 -5.40 -9.47 -18.41
C PHE A 178 -6.48 -8.47 -18.00
N VAL A 179 -6.31 -7.23 -18.44
CA VAL A 179 -7.33 -6.18 -18.41
C VAL A 179 -7.75 -5.94 -19.85
N ILE A 180 -8.98 -6.28 -20.19
CA ILE A 180 -9.47 -6.29 -21.58
C ILE A 180 -10.54 -5.21 -21.72
N GLN A 181 -10.43 -4.32 -22.71
CA GLN A 181 -11.50 -3.38 -23.01
C GLN A 181 -12.75 -4.12 -23.47
N LYS A 182 -13.87 -3.91 -22.76
CA LYS A 182 -15.12 -4.63 -22.95
C LYS A 182 -15.67 -4.51 -24.37
N ARG A 183 -15.51 -3.34 -25.01
CA ARG A 183 -15.98 -3.11 -26.39
C ARG A 183 -15.43 -4.11 -27.41
N PHE A 184 -14.18 -4.54 -27.23
CA PHE A 184 -13.56 -5.53 -28.11
C PHE A 184 -13.94 -6.95 -27.71
N ALA A 185 -13.96 -7.25 -26.41
CA ALA A 185 -14.43 -8.54 -25.91
C ALA A 185 -15.86 -8.85 -26.39
N ASP A 186 -16.77 -7.88 -26.32
CA ASP A 186 -18.15 -8.03 -26.79
C ASP A 186 -18.20 -8.19 -28.33
N LYS A 187 -17.49 -7.34 -29.09
CA LYS A 187 -17.49 -7.35 -30.56
C LYS A 187 -17.03 -8.71 -31.12
N TYR A 188 -15.98 -9.28 -30.53
CA TYR A 188 -15.42 -10.56 -30.95
C TYR A 188 -15.95 -11.76 -30.14
N LYS A 189 -16.96 -11.53 -29.27
CA LYS A 189 -17.60 -12.57 -28.44
C LYS A 189 -16.59 -13.40 -27.65
N LEU A 190 -15.61 -12.71 -27.05
CA LEU A 190 -14.54 -13.33 -26.28
C LEU A 190 -15.09 -14.06 -25.06
N ASP A 191 -14.86 -15.36 -25.01
CA ASP A 191 -15.18 -16.19 -23.85
C ASP A 191 -14.04 -16.12 -22.83
N THR A 192 -14.09 -15.13 -21.94
CA THR A 192 -13.04 -14.89 -20.93
C THR A 192 -12.86 -16.05 -19.95
N ALA A 193 -13.88 -16.91 -19.78
CA ALA A 193 -13.80 -18.08 -18.91
C ALA A 193 -12.82 -19.14 -19.45
N LYS A 194 -12.52 -19.15 -20.76
CA LYS A 194 -11.55 -20.06 -21.38
C LYS A 194 -10.10 -19.60 -21.28
N ILE A 195 -9.86 -18.34 -20.88
CA ILE A 195 -8.51 -17.80 -20.75
C ILE A 195 -7.96 -18.23 -19.38
N LYS A 196 -7.09 -19.24 -19.36
CA LYS A 196 -6.47 -19.81 -18.15
C LYS A 196 -4.95 -19.69 -18.15
N THR A 197 -4.36 -19.54 -19.31
CA THR A 197 -2.94 -19.32 -19.53
C THR A 197 -2.72 -18.04 -20.33
N TYR A 198 -1.48 -17.54 -20.35
CA TYR A 198 -1.13 -16.41 -21.22
C TYR A 198 -1.47 -16.69 -22.70
N LYS A 199 -1.25 -17.91 -23.20
CA LYS A 199 -1.39 -18.22 -24.63
C LYS A 199 -2.84 -18.25 -25.10
N ASP A 200 -3.79 -18.51 -24.20
CA ASP A 200 -5.22 -18.66 -24.54
C ASP A 200 -5.85 -17.38 -25.12
N ILE A 201 -5.26 -16.21 -24.85
CA ILE A 201 -5.72 -14.92 -25.41
C ILE A 201 -5.21 -14.65 -26.83
N GLU A 202 -4.21 -15.40 -27.32
CA GLU A 202 -3.54 -15.09 -28.60
C GLU A 202 -4.50 -15.01 -29.81
N PRO A 203 -5.52 -15.88 -29.96
CA PRO A 203 -6.48 -15.74 -31.06
C PRO A 203 -7.23 -14.41 -31.03
N PHE A 204 -7.48 -13.86 -29.84
CA PHE A 204 -8.09 -12.53 -29.71
C PHE A 204 -7.12 -11.43 -30.15
N PHE A 205 -5.82 -11.54 -29.84
CA PHE A 205 -4.83 -10.58 -30.32
C PHE A 205 -4.71 -10.58 -31.85
N GLU A 206 -4.80 -11.75 -32.47
CA GLU A 206 -4.84 -11.89 -33.93
C GLU A 206 -6.05 -11.19 -34.54
N GLU A 207 -7.25 -11.40 -34.00
CA GLU A 207 -8.48 -10.75 -34.46
C GLU A 207 -8.40 -9.22 -34.34
N ILE A 208 -7.87 -8.69 -33.23
CA ILE A 208 -7.68 -7.23 -33.07
C ILE A 208 -6.68 -6.71 -34.10
N LYS A 209 -5.53 -7.39 -34.27
CA LYS A 209 -4.50 -6.95 -35.21
C LYS A 209 -5.01 -6.88 -36.65
N LYS A 210 -5.85 -7.84 -37.02
CA LYS A 210 -6.40 -7.95 -38.38
C LYS A 210 -7.50 -6.93 -38.66
N ASN A 211 -8.36 -6.66 -37.69
CA ASN A 211 -9.65 -6.02 -37.93
C ASN A 211 -9.81 -4.64 -37.26
N GLU A 212 -8.89 -4.21 -36.39
CA GLU A 212 -8.96 -2.93 -35.68
C GLU A 212 -7.73 -2.04 -35.98
N PRO A 213 -7.64 -1.43 -37.18
CA PRO A 213 -6.54 -0.52 -37.51
C PRO A 213 -6.41 0.61 -36.48
N GLY A 214 -5.19 0.86 -36.02
CA GLY A 214 -4.90 1.88 -35.01
C GLY A 214 -5.11 1.43 -33.56
N ILE A 215 -5.58 0.20 -33.34
CA ILE A 215 -5.63 -0.43 -32.02
C ILE A 215 -4.45 -1.40 -31.87
N ILE A 216 -3.80 -1.33 -30.72
CA ILE A 216 -2.70 -2.22 -30.35
C ILE A 216 -3.30 -3.38 -29.54
N PRO A 217 -3.15 -4.65 -29.96
CA PRO A 217 -3.72 -5.78 -29.26
C PRO A 217 -3.32 -5.86 -27.78
N PHE A 218 -2.04 -5.70 -27.48
CA PHE A 218 -1.49 -5.80 -26.13
C PHE A 218 -0.51 -4.66 -25.81
N GLY A 219 -0.92 -3.78 -24.89
CA GLY A 219 -0.13 -2.63 -24.47
C GLY A 219 0.84 -2.93 -23.33
N LEU A 220 2.14 -2.74 -23.56
CA LEU A 220 3.22 -2.96 -22.60
C LEU A 220 4.19 -1.77 -22.52
N ASN A 221 4.79 -1.59 -21.36
CA ASN A 221 5.99 -0.76 -21.18
C ASN A 221 7.04 -1.43 -20.28
N ASN A 222 6.78 -2.67 -19.88
CA ASN A 222 7.63 -3.49 -19.02
C ASN A 222 7.19 -4.96 -19.16
N ASP A 223 7.51 -5.80 -18.18
CA ASP A 223 7.14 -7.21 -18.15
C ASP A 223 5.66 -7.50 -17.82
N PHE A 224 5.25 -8.73 -18.12
CA PHE A 224 3.96 -9.31 -17.73
C PHE A 224 4.13 -10.74 -17.18
N TYR A 225 5.34 -11.08 -16.70
CA TYR A 225 5.70 -12.40 -16.21
C TYR A 225 5.34 -12.56 -14.73
N SER A 226 4.51 -13.53 -14.42
CA SER A 226 4.22 -13.95 -13.04
C SER A 226 4.52 -15.45 -12.89
N PRO A 227 5.48 -15.84 -12.04
CA PRO A 227 5.77 -17.25 -11.77
C PRO A 227 4.53 -18.03 -11.33
N SER A 228 3.64 -17.41 -10.54
CA SER A 228 2.43 -18.05 -10.01
C SER A 228 1.45 -18.45 -11.13
N VAL A 229 1.44 -17.76 -12.28
CA VAL A 229 0.63 -18.14 -13.45
C VAL A 229 1.18 -19.43 -14.10
N TYR A 230 2.46 -19.73 -13.93
CA TYR A 230 3.09 -21.00 -14.34
C TYR A 230 3.11 -22.04 -13.20
N GLY A 231 2.43 -21.78 -12.08
CA GLY A 231 2.40 -22.68 -10.92
C GLY A 231 3.69 -22.69 -10.08
N LEU A 232 4.59 -21.73 -10.30
CA LEU A 232 5.83 -21.57 -9.53
C LEU A 232 5.62 -20.58 -8.38
N SER A 233 6.32 -20.82 -7.27
CA SER A 233 6.44 -19.81 -6.21
C SER A 233 7.70 -18.97 -6.40
N SER A 234 7.72 -17.76 -5.86
CA SER A 234 8.90 -16.89 -5.92
C SER A 234 9.05 -16.06 -4.64
N HIS A 235 10.27 -15.58 -4.39
CA HIS A 235 10.53 -14.57 -3.37
C HIS A 235 11.28 -13.40 -4.02
N GLY A 236 10.51 -12.35 -4.37
CA GLY A 236 10.97 -11.28 -5.25
C GLY A 236 11.36 -11.81 -6.64
N ASN A 237 12.06 -10.97 -7.41
CA ASN A 237 12.65 -11.36 -8.71
C ASN A 237 14.06 -11.95 -8.53
N VAL A 238 14.27 -12.73 -7.46
CA VAL A 238 15.59 -13.29 -7.13
C VAL A 238 15.56 -14.80 -7.25
N ILE A 239 14.61 -15.44 -6.55
CA ILE A 239 14.46 -16.89 -6.58
C ILE A 239 13.06 -17.29 -7.03
N SER A 240 13.02 -18.39 -7.78
CA SER A 240 11.85 -19.25 -7.90
C SER A 240 12.05 -20.49 -7.03
N TYR A 241 10.96 -21.05 -6.50
CA TYR A 241 11.05 -22.22 -5.65
C TYR A 241 9.85 -23.16 -5.75
N GLN A 242 10.12 -24.42 -5.42
CA GLN A 242 9.12 -25.47 -5.24
C GLN A 242 9.30 -26.13 -3.87
N VAL A 243 8.25 -26.79 -3.40
CA VAL A 243 8.23 -27.44 -2.09
C VAL A 243 7.93 -28.92 -2.29
N ASN A 244 8.93 -29.76 -2.06
CA ASN A 244 8.86 -31.20 -2.26
C ASN A 244 9.12 -31.90 -0.91
N GLY A 245 8.07 -32.49 -0.32
CA GLY A 245 8.20 -33.19 0.96
C GLY A 245 8.72 -32.31 2.12
N GLY A 246 8.40 -31.01 2.11
CA GLY A 246 8.89 -30.03 3.11
C GLY A 246 10.27 -29.44 2.82
N LYS A 247 10.98 -29.93 1.79
CA LYS A 247 12.22 -29.33 1.31
C LYS A 247 11.91 -28.23 0.31
N VAL A 248 12.53 -27.06 0.48
CA VAL A 248 12.42 -25.93 -0.46
C VAL A 248 13.58 -26.00 -1.44
N GLU A 249 13.24 -26.23 -2.71
CA GLU A 249 14.22 -26.24 -3.80
C GLU A 249 14.17 -24.89 -4.49
N VAL A 250 15.29 -24.16 -4.45
CA VAL A 250 15.42 -22.82 -5.02
C VAL A 250 16.32 -22.81 -6.24
N GLU A 251 15.90 -22.05 -7.24
CA GLU A 251 16.62 -21.76 -8.47
C GLU A 251 16.56 -20.25 -8.79
N ASP A 252 17.43 -19.78 -9.68
CA ASP A 252 17.37 -18.39 -10.15
C ASP A 252 16.04 -18.17 -10.88
N TYR A 253 15.30 -17.14 -10.46
CA TYR A 253 14.02 -16.71 -11.04
C TYR A 253 14.06 -16.63 -12.57
N PHE A 254 15.16 -16.12 -13.13
CA PHE A 254 15.31 -15.91 -14.57
C PHE A 254 15.84 -17.13 -15.31
N ALA A 255 16.38 -18.13 -14.60
CA ALA A 255 16.89 -19.35 -15.20
C ALA A 255 15.82 -20.45 -15.36
N THR A 256 14.61 -20.22 -14.85
CA THR A 256 13.53 -21.21 -14.90
C THR A 256 13.09 -21.50 -16.34
N ALA A 257 12.67 -22.75 -16.60
CA ALA A 257 12.08 -23.12 -17.88
C ALA A 257 10.80 -22.30 -18.19
N ALA A 258 10.04 -21.93 -17.16
CA ALA A 258 8.86 -21.07 -17.28
C ALA A 258 9.22 -19.67 -17.77
N TYR A 259 10.30 -19.07 -17.25
CA TYR A 259 10.77 -17.76 -17.72
C TYR A 259 11.20 -17.82 -19.18
N LYS A 260 12.01 -18.83 -19.59
CA LYS A 260 12.39 -19.02 -20.99
C LYS A 260 11.17 -19.14 -21.90
N LYS A 261 10.19 -19.96 -21.52
CA LYS A 261 8.93 -20.13 -22.27
C LYS A 261 8.17 -18.80 -22.40
N HIS A 262 8.11 -18.03 -21.32
CA HIS A 262 7.41 -16.75 -21.32
C HIS A 262 8.04 -15.72 -22.26
N VAL A 263 9.36 -15.50 -22.16
CA VAL A 263 10.05 -14.49 -22.99
C VAL A 263 10.10 -14.88 -24.47
N THR A 264 10.10 -16.19 -24.77
CA THR A 264 9.93 -16.71 -26.14
C THR A 264 8.57 -16.34 -26.70
N MET A 265 7.49 -16.57 -25.94
CA MET A 265 6.14 -16.18 -26.33
C MET A 265 5.99 -14.65 -26.45
N ALA A 266 6.61 -13.88 -25.55
CA ALA A 266 6.61 -12.42 -25.65
C ALA A 266 7.28 -11.96 -26.96
N HIS A 267 8.39 -12.58 -27.36
CA HIS A 267 9.06 -12.29 -28.62
C HIS A 267 8.21 -12.68 -29.84
N GLU A 268 7.52 -13.82 -29.82
CA GLU A 268 6.54 -14.20 -30.85
C GLU A 268 5.43 -13.14 -30.99
N TRP A 269 4.88 -12.66 -29.87
CA TRP A 269 3.83 -11.64 -29.89
C TRP A 269 4.33 -10.28 -30.36
N TYR A 270 5.56 -9.92 -30.00
CA TYR A 270 6.20 -8.70 -30.49
C TYR A 270 6.43 -8.76 -32.01
N THR A 271 6.98 -9.86 -32.52
CA THR A 271 7.24 -10.04 -33.96
C THR A 271 5.96 -10.15 -34.80
N LYS A 272 4.86 -10.68 -34.25
CA LYS A 272 3.52 -10.62 -34.86
C LYS A 272 2.86 -9.22 -34.78
N GLY A 273 3.48 -8.28 -34.09
CA GLY A 273 2.98 -6.91 -33.92
C GLY A 273 1.75 -6.81 -33.02
N TYR A 274 1.59 -7.76 -32.10
CA TYR A 274 0.55 -7.72 -31.05
C TYR A 274 0.94 -6.80 -29.90
N ILE A 275 2.25 -6.72 -29.60
CA ILE A 275 2.82 -5.79 -28.62
C ILE A 275 3.21 -4.48 -29.33
N ASN A 276 3.08 -3.34 -28.64
CA ASN A 276 3.52 -2.05 -29.16
C ASN A 276 5.03 -2.02 -29.47
N GLU A 277 5.40 -1.44 -30.61
CA GLU A 277 6.79 -1.39 -31.10
C GLU A 277 7.75 -0.70 -30.12
N ASP A 278 7.27 0.32 -29.41
CA ASP A 278 8.06 1.09 -28.46
C ASP A 278 8.11 0.48 -27.05
N ALA A 279 7.59 -0.74 -26.82
CA ALA A 279 7.40 -1.32 -25.48
C ALA A 279 8.64 -1.25 -24.56
N SER A 280 9.84 -1.51 -25.09
CA SER A 280 11.08 -1.45 -24.30
C SER A 280 11.58 -0.02 -24.04
N THR A 281 11.13 0.97 -24.82
CA THR A 281 11.57 2.37 -24.72
C THR A 281 10.50 3.31 -24.16
N LEU A 282 9.24 2.86 -24.11
CA LEU A 282 8.11 3.62 -23.62
C LEU A 282 8.34 4.00 -22.15
N LYS A 283 8.35 5.31 -21.89
CA LYS A 283 8.61 5.86 -20.56
C LYS A 283 7.36 5.85 -19.69
N ASN A 284 6.21 6.26 -20.25
CA ASN A 284 4.96 6.36 -19.52
C ASN A 284 3.82 5.71 -20.31
N LYS A 285 3.48 4.47 -19.93
CA LYS A 285 2.35 3.74 -20.53
C LYS A 285 1.02 4.44 -20.32
N ALA A 286 0.82 5.08 -19.15
CA ALA A 286 -0.45 5.69 -18.79
C ALA A 286 -0.86 6.80 -19.76
N ASP A 287 0.09 7.53 -20.34
CA ASP A 287 -0.20 8.60 -21.32
C ASP A 287 -0.74 8.04 -22.65
N VAL A 288 -0.35 6.82 -23.01
CA VAL A 288 -0.85 6.12 -24.20
C VAL A 288 -2.14 5.38 -23.88
N GLU A 289 -2.19 4.67 -22.75
CA GLU A 289 -3.35 3.90 -22.30
C GLU A 289 -4.59 4.79 -22.13
N LYS A 290 -4.43 6.02 -21.61
CA LYS A 290 -5.52 7.01 -21.48
C LYS A 290 -6.15 7.43 -22.80
N LYS A 291 -5.51 7.16 -23.94
CA LYS A 291 -6.10 7.37 -25.27
C LYS A 291 -7.02 6.22 -25.69
N GLY A 292 -7.09 5.14 -24.90
CA GLY A 292 -7.92 3.97 -25.16
C GLY A 292 -7.43 3.08 -26.30
N VAL A 293 -6.15 3.18 -26.69
CA VAL A 293 -5.60 2.51 -27.89
C VAL A 293 -5.12 1.07 -27.65
N TYR A 294 -5.06 0.61 -26.40
CA TYR A 294 -4.73 -0.78 -26.07
C TYR A 294 -6.01 -1.60 -25.91
N ALA A 295 -6.18 -2.66 -26.70
CA ALA A 295 -7.32 -3.56 -26.52
C ALA A 295 -7.18 -4.36 -25.21
N THR A 296 -5.95 -4.75 -24.88
CA THR A 296 -5.61 -5.49 -23.67
C THR A 296 -4.37 -4.90 -22.99
N THR A 297 -4.36 -4.88 -21.66
CA THR A 297 -3.18 -4.64 -20.83
C THR A 297 -3.06 -5.76 -19.77
N PHE A 298 -2.03 -5.70 -18.92
CA PHE A 298 -1.78 -6.68 -17.86
C PHE A 298 -1.69 -5.97 -16.51
N ASP A 299 -2.31 -6.56 -15.49
CA ASP A 299 -2.26 -6.10 -14.11
C ASP A 299 -1.80 -7.26 -13.21
N PHE A 300 -0.83 -6.98 -12.33
CA PHE A 300 -0.29 -7.96 -11.38
C PHE A 300 -1.16 -8.10 -10.13
N THR A 301 -2.02 -7.12 -9.83
CA THR A 301 -2.84 -7.07 -8.61
C THR A 301 -4.27 -6.64 -8.94
N GLN A 302 -4.99 -7.52 -9.64
CA GLN A 302 -6.42 -7.31 -9.92
C GLN A 302 -7.22 -7.35 -8.62
N LYS A 303 -7.63 -6.16 -8.16
CA LYS A 303 -8.49 -5.99 -6.98
C LYS A 303 -9.96 -5.80 -7.39
N PRO A 304 -10.92 -6.33 -6.62
CA PRO A 304 -12.34 -6.01 -6.82
C PRO A 304 -12.58 -4.50 -6.83
N GLY A 305 -13.37 -4.03 -7.79
CA GLY A 305 -13.66 -2.60 -7.98
C GLY A 305 -12.51 -1.80 -8.59
N GLY A 306 -11.40 -2.45 -8.94
CA GLY A 306 -10.28 -1.83 -9.68
C GLY A 306 -10.64 -1.49 -11.13
N GLU A 307 -11.70 -2.11 -11.67
CA GLU A 307 -12.21 -1.88 -13.02
C GLU A 307 -12.61 -0.41 -13.23
N ALA A 308 -13.10 0.29 -12.19
CA ALA A 308 -13.42 1.72 -12.27
C ALA A 308 -12.17 2.58 -12.53
N ALA A 309 -11.07 2.31 -11.82
CA ALA A 309 -9.80 2.98 -12.04
C ALA A 309 -9.19 2.60 -13.40
N ALA A 310 -9.26 1.32 -13.78
CA ALA A 310 -8.78 0.83 -15.06
C ALA A 310 -9.57 1.41 -16.25
N LYS A 311 -10.89 1.62 -16.10
CA LYS A 311 -11.74 2.34 -17.07
C LYS A 311 -11.25 3.77 -17.28
N ALA A 312 -11.03 4.51 -16.20
CA ALA A 312 -10.48 5.87 -16.28
C ALA A 312 -9.08 5.87 -16.95
N GLY A 313 -8.25 4.87 -16.65
CA GLY A 313 -6.95 4.65 -17.27
C GLY A 313 -7.02 4.30 -18.76
N ASN A 314 -8.10 3.68 -19.23
CA ASN A 314 -8.31 3.24 -20.61
C ASN A 314 -9.16 4.23 -21.44
N GLY A 315 -9.06 5.52 -21.15
CA GLY A 315 -9.79 6.57 -21.89
C GLY A 315 -11.30 6.56 -21.65
N GLY A 316 -11.74 6.05 -20.49
CA GLY A 316 -13.14 5.95 -20.13
C GLY A 316 -13.86 4.73 -20.72
N ASN A 317 -13.15 3.83 -21.40
CA ASN A 317 -13.72 2.58 -21.92
C ASN A 317 -13.89 1.55 -20.79
N ASP A 318 -15.05 0.91 -20.72
CA ASP A 318 -15.28 -0.20 -19.78
C ASP A 318 -14.27 -1.32 -20.00
N VAL A 319 -13.85 -1.97 -18.92
CA VAL A 319 -12.87 -3.07 -18.95
C VAL A 319 -13.40 -4.30 -18.21
N ILE A 320 -12.80 -5.45 -18.52
CA ILE A 320 -13.01 -6.73 -17.84
C ILE A 320 -11.65 -7.17 -17.28
N PHE A 321 -11.62 -7.57 -16.01
CA PHE A 321 -10.49 -8.26 -15.41
C PHE A 321 -10.60 -9.76 -15.65
N VAL A 322 -9.56 -10.36 -16.22
CA VAL A 322 -9.44 -11.79 -16.49
C VAL A 322 -8.22 -12.34 -15.74
N PRO A 323 -8.40 -12.81 -14.49
CA PRO A 323 -7.30 -13.34 -13.70
C PRO A 323 -6.78 -14.68 -14.26
N LEU A 324 -5.46 -14.85 -14.25
CA LEU A 324 -4.77 -16.08 -14.70
C LEU A 324 -4.25 -16.93 -13.54
N MET A 325 -4.45 -16.48 -12.31
CA MET A 325 -4.03 -17.19 -11.11
C MET A 325 -5.04 -17.01 -9.98
N GLU A 326 -5.11 -18.01 -9.10
CA GLU A 326 -5.81 -17.88 -7.84
C GLU A 326 -5.17 -16.78 -6.97
N PRO A 327 -5.94 -16.07 -6.13
CA PRO A 327 -5.41 -15.06 -5.23
C PRO A 327 -4.31 -15.62 -4.31
N GLU A 328 -3.16 -14.95 -4.30
CA GLU A 328 -2.02 -15.28 -3.44
C GLU A 328 -1.82 -14.16 -2.41
N PHE A 329 -1.68 -14.52 -1.13
CA PHE A 329 -1.55 -13.55 -0.04
C PHE A 329 -0.19 -12.86 -0.11
N THR A 330 -0.18 -11.54 -0.11
CA THR A 330 1.03 -10.71 -0.20
C THR A 330 1.38 -9.98 1.08
N GLY A 331 0.54 -10.12 2.11
CA GLY A 331 0.69 -9.41 3.37
C GLY A 331 -0.01 -8.05 3.40
N VAL A 332 -0.06 -7.45 4.58
CA VAL A 332 -0.69 -6.13 4.83
C VAL A 332 0.32 -5.00 5.06
N THR A 333 1.63 -5.26 4.93
CA THR A 333 2.68 -4.28 5.25
C THR A 333 2.89 -3.17 4.23
N ALA A 334 2.15 -3.19 3.12
CA ALA A 334 2.21 -2.16 2.09
C ALA A 334 1.66 -0.79 2.56
N THR A 335 0.89 -0.75 3.65
CA THR A 335 0.35 0.48 4.25
C THR A 335 0.02 0.27 5.73
N ILE A 336 0.68 1.03 6.59
CA ILE A 336 0.60 0.89 8.06
C ILE A 336 0.56 2.29 8.67
N SER A 337 -0.23 2.46 9.73
CA SER A 337 -0.15 3.61 10.62
C SER A 337 0.57 3.21 11.91
N ALA A 338 1.70 3.84 12.22
CA ALA A 338 2.48 3.59 13.43
C ALA A 338 2.34 4.77 14.43
N ILE A 339 2.49 4.48 15.72
CA ILE A 339 2.56 5.51 16.77
C ILE A 339 4.03 5.81 17.07
N SER A 340 4.41 7.08 16.99
CA SER A 340 5.78 7.51 17.22
C SER A 340 6.25 7.22 18.65
N ARG A 341 7.51 6.82 18.80
CA ARG A 341 8.21 6.75 20.09
C ARG A 341 8.20 8.09 20.84
N THR A 342 8.11 9.21 20.13
CA THR A 342 8.09 10.57 20.69
C THR A 342 6.69 11.08 21.04
N SER A 343 5.64 10.29 20.81
CA SER A 343 4.25 10.70 21.08
C SER A 343 4.09 11.08 22.55
N LYS A 344 3.48 12.24 22.80
CA LYS A 344 3.10 12.67 24.15
C LYS A 344 1.69 12.17 24.53
N ASN A 345 0.95 11.64 23.57
CA ASN A 345 -0.46 11.28 23.70
C ASN A 345 -0.77 9.87 23.11
N PRO A 346 0.00 8.81 23.44
CA PRO A 346 -0.12 7.52 22.75
C PRO A 346 -1.50 6.85 22.92
N GLU A 347 -2.15 7.02 24.07
CA GLU A 347 -3.50 6.51 24.29
C GLU A 347 -4.52 7.20 23.37
N ARG A 348 -4.44 8.52 23.22
CA ARG A 348 -5.30 9.29 22.29
C ARG A 348 -5.02 8.92 20.84
N ALA A 349 -3.75 8.74 20.48
CA ALA A 349 -3.36 8.32 19.14
C ALA A 349 -3.96 6.94 18.80
N MET A 350 -3.91 5.98 19.73
CA MET A 350 -4.57 4.68 19.56
C MET A 350 -6.09 4.80 19.44
N MET A 351 -6.74 5.61 20.29
CA MET A 351 -8.19 5.84 20.18
C MET A 351 -8.59 6.48 18.84
N LEU A 352 -7.78 7.41 18.32
CA LEU A 352 -7.99 7.99 17.00
C LEU A 352 -7.83 6.92 15.90
N LEU A 353 -6.78 6.10 15.96
CA LEU A 353 -6.61 5.00 15.01
C LEU A 353 -7.74 3.99 15.08
N GLU A 354 -8.29 3.70 16.26
CA GLU A 354 -9.49 2.87 16.39
C GLU A 354 -10.68 3.51 15.68
N LEU A 355 -10.98 4.78 15.93
CA LEU A 355 -12.09 5.46 15.25
C LEU A 355 -11.90 5.47 13.73
N VAL A 356 -10.72 5.83 13.22
CA VAL A 356 -10.47 5.87 11.77
C VAL A 356 -10.70 4.52 11.10
N ASN A 357 -10.48 3.41 11.80
CA ASN A 357 -10.60 2.07 11.24
C ASN A 357 -11.95 1.38 11.55
N THR A 358 -12.83 2.00 12.33
CA THR A 358 -14.11 1.39 12.77
C THR A 358 -15.33 2.31 12.62
N ASP A 359 -15.13 3.62 12.43
CA ASP A 359 -16.16 4.62 12.23
C ASP A 359 -16.18 5.09 10.76
N PRO A 360 -17.17 4.65 9.95
CA PRO A 360 -17.26 5.03 8.55
C PRO A 360 -17.33 6.55 8.33
N ALA A 361 -17.93 7.32 9.23
CA ALA A 361 -18.07 8.76 9.02
C ALA A 361 -16.71 9.46 9.11
N LEU A 362 -15.89 9.12 10.12
CA LEU A 362 -14.55 9.67 10.23
C LEU A 362 -13.64 9.20 9.10
N TYR A 363 -13.68 7.91 8.77
CA TYR A 363 -12.90 7.36 7.66
C TYR A 363 -13.21 8.07 6.34
N ASN A 364 -14.49 8.24 6.02
CA ASN A 364 -14.92 8.87 4.77
C ASN A 364 -14.62 10.37 4.75
N LEU A 365 -14.72 11.07 5.89
CA LEU A 365 -14.34 12.48 5.99
C LEU A 365 -12.84 12.68 5.71
N LEU A 366 -11.98 11.82 6.25
CA LEU A 366 -10.54 11.85 5.95
C LEU A 366 -10.25 11.48 4.49
N SER A 367 -10.94 10.47 3.96
CA SER A 367 -10.64 9.90 2.63
C SER A 367 -11.19 10.73 1.46
N PHE A 368 -12.38 11.30 1.63
CA PHE A 368 -13.15 11.93 0.54
C PHE A 368 -13.56 13.37 0.85
N GLY A 369 -13.48 13.81 2.12
CA GLY A 369 -13.79 15.18 2.50
C GLY A 369 -15.27 15.40 2.84
N ILE A 370 -15.82 16.56 2.43
CA ILE A 370 -17.14 17.05 2.87
C ILE A 370 -18.15 16.84 1.74
N GLU A 371 -19.29 16.20 2.06
CA GLU A 371 -20.39 16.01 1.11
C GLU A 371 -20.93 17.34 0.56
N ASN A 372 -21.26 17.37 -0.73
CA ASN A 372 -21.69 18.55 -1.50
C ASN A 372 -20.63 19.65 -1.68
N LYS A 373 -19.41 19.45 -1.18
CA LYS A 373 -18.25 20.32 -1.46
C LYS A 373 -17.15 19.57 -2.21
N HIS A 374 -16.79 18.38 -1.74
CA HIS A 374 -15.70 17.56 -2.28
C HIS A 374 -16.23 16.37 -3.09
N TYR A 375 -17.33 15.77 -2.67
CA TYR A 375 -18.02 14.70 -3.38
C TYR A 375 -19.54 14.87 -3.28
N THR A 376 -20.29 14.21 -4.15
CA THR A 376 -21.74 13.98 -3.99
C THR A 376 -22.03 12.50 -3.82
N LYS A 377 -23.09 12.17 -3.08
CA LYS A 377 -23.62 10.81 -3.08
C LYS A 377 -24.42 10.57 -4.36
N THR A 378 -24.14 9.43 -4.99
CA THR A 378 -24.85 8.91 -6.17
C THR A 378 -25.67 7.67 -5.84
N GLY A 379 -25.53 7.17 -4.61
CA GLY A 379 -26.33 6.10 -4.02
C GLY A 379 -26.19 6.09 -2.49
N ALA A 380 -26.68 5.03 -1.84
CA ALA A 380 -26.62 4.93 -0.37
C ALA A 380 -25.17 4.88 0.16
N ASN A 381 -24.27 4.21 -0.56
CA ASN A 381 -22.86 4.06 -0.20
C ASN A 381 -21.92 4.33 -1.40
N THR A 382 -22.40 5.05 -2.41
CA THR A 382 -21.64 5.35 -3.64
C THR A 382 -21.50 6.86 -3.79
N ILE A 383 -20.31 7.31 -4.17
CA ILE A 383 -19.97 8.72 -4.30
C ILE A 383 -19.28 9.03 -5.64
N LYS A 384 -19.31 10.31 -5.99
CA LYS A 384 -18.56 10.88 -7.10
C LYS A 384 -17.86 12.16 -6.66
N ASP A 385 -16.58 12.29 -7.00
CA ASP A 385 -15.84 13.52 -6.73
C ASP A 385 -16.41 14.71 -7.51
N ILE A 386 -16.43 15.88 -6.86
CA ILE A 386 -16.76 17.15 -7.48
C ILE A 386 -15.48 17.73 -8.07
N ALA A 387 -15.42 17.86 -9.39
CA ALA A 387 -14.29 18.49 -10.07
C ALA A 387 -14.07 19.91 -9.54
N GLY A 388 -12.83 20.22 -9.11
CA GLY A 388 -12.49 21.52 -8.54
C GLY A 388 -12.92 21.72 -7.07
N GLY A 389 -13.42 20.67 -6.39
CA GLY A 389 -13.84 20.76 -4.98
C GLY A 389 -12.72 21.08 -3.98
N GLY A 390 -11.45 20.96 -4.39
CA GLY A 390 -10.29 21.34 -3.56
C GLY A 390 -9.78 20.26 -2.60
N TYR A 391 -10.45 19.11 -2.53
CA TYR A 391 -10.01 17.92 -1.79
C TYR A 391 -10.42 16.65 -2.54
N ALA A 392 -9.44 15.95 -3.11
CA ALA A 392 -9.61 14.66 -3.77
C ALA A 392 -8.26 13.92 -3.76
N PRO A 393 -7.77 13.51 -2.57
CA PRO A 393 -6.41 13.01 -2.43
C PRO A 393 -6.19 11.72 -3.20
N ASN A 394 -7.23 10.91 -3.42
CA ASN A 394 -7.12 9.56 -3.98
C ASN A 394 -6.14 8.67 -3.19
N MET A 395 -6.07 8.91 -1.87
CA MET A 395 -5.17 8.25 -0.91
C MET A 395 -5.94 7.58 0.24
N ASN A 396 -7.17 7.12 -0.01
CA ASN A 396 -7.99 6.44 0.99
C ASN A 396 -7.28 5.21 1.63
N TRP A 397 -6.42 4.53 0.85
CA TRP A 397 -5.57 3.42 1.30
C TRP A 397 -4.47 3.81 2.31
N VAL A 398 -4.14 5.10 2.45
CA VAL A 398 -3.19 5.64 3.44
C VAL A 398 -3.86 5.86 4.80
N MET A 399 -5.18 6.05 4.83
CA MET A 399 -5.88 6.52 6.03
C MET A 399 -6.20 5.41 7.02
N GLY A 400 -6.64 4.24 6.54
CA GLY A 400 -7.09 3.15 7.40
C GLY A 400 -7.76 2.01 6.63
N ASN A 401 -8.69 1.33 7.29
CA ASN A 401 -9.44 0.20 6.74
C ASN A 401 -10.37 0.66 5.61
N VAL A 402 -10.03 0.34 4.36
CA VAL A 402 -10.81 0.80 3.20
C VAL A 402 -12.19 0.17 3.11
N THR A 403 -12.41 -0.96 3.79
CA THR A 403 -13.65 -1.73 3.69
C THR A 403 -14.84 -1.11 4.41
N ILE A 404 -14.62 -0.02 5.16
CA ILE A 404 -15.68 0.81 5.76
C ILE A 404 -15.92 2.11 4.98
N GLY A 405 -15.25 2.28 3.84
CA GLY A 405 -15.36 3.44 2.98
C GLY A 405 -16.54 3.40 2.01
N TYR A 406 -16.87 4.58 1.49
CA TYR A 406 -17.70 4.71 0.31
C TYR A 406 -17.08 4.00 -0.90
N LEU A 407 -17.96 3.57 -1.79
CA LEU A 407 -17.63 3.13 -3.13
C LEU A 407 -17.57 4.33 -4.06
N MET A 408 -16.61 4.35 -4.97
CA MET A 408 -16.60 5.32 -6.06
C MET A 408 -17.58 4.90 -7.15
N ASP A 409 -18.15 5.87 -7.87
CA ASP A 409 -18.94 5.63 -9.08
C ASP A 409 -18.24 4.64 -10.03
N GLY A 410 -19.00 3.63 -10.45
CA GLY A 410 -18.50 2.54 -11.30
C GLY A 410 -17.95 1.33 -10.55
N GLN A 411 -17.78 1.39 -9.23
CA GLN A 411 -17.49 0.20 -8.43
C GLN A 411 -18.76 -0.62 -8.16
N ALA A 412 -18.62 -1.94 -8.15
CA ALA A 412 -19.73 -2.83 -7.84
C ALA A 412 -20.12 -2.72 -6.34
N PRO A 413 -21.41 -2.86 -5.98
CA PRO A 413 -21.86 -2.78 -4.60
C PRO A 413 -21.20 -3.78 -3.64
N ASP A 414 -20.74 -4.91 -4.17
CA ASP A 414 -20.12 -6.02 -3.43
C ASP A 414 -18.57 -5.94 -3.38
N THR A 415 -17.98 -4.79 -3.74
CA THR A 415 -16.53 -4.61 -3.86
C THR A 415 -15.78 -4.94 -2.57
N TRP A 416 -16.30 -4.52 -1.41
CA TRP A 416 -15.63 -4.74 -0.12
C TRP A 416 -15.80 -6.18 0.37
N GLU A 417 -16.95 -6.80 0.13
CA GLU A 417 -17.22 -8.21 0.39
C GLU A 417 -16.29 -9.10 -0.44
N ARG A 418 -16.15 -8.81 -1.74
CA ARG A 418 -15.20 -9.49 -2.63
C ARG A 418 -13.75 -9.28 -2.20
N THR A 419 -13.40 -8.09 -1.72
CA THR A 419 -12.05 -7.80 -1.21
C THR A 419 -11.73 -8.63 0.05
N LYS A 420 -12.65 -8.66 1.01
CA LYS A 420 -12.50 -9.49 2.23
C LYS A 420 -12.39 -10.97 1.86
N LYS A 421 -13.30 -11.47 1.01
CA LYS A 421 -13.24 -12.85 0.53
C LYS A 421 -11.92 -13.16 -0.15
N ALA A 422 -11.45 -12.30 -1.05
CA ALA A 422 -10.16 -12.50 -1.73
C ALA A 422 -9.00 -12.60 -0.74
N ASN A 423 -8.96 -11.73 0.27
CA ASN A 423 -7.95 -11.79 1.34
C ASN A 423 -8.04 -13.08 2.16
N ASP A 424 -9.24 -13.46 2.58
CA ASP A 424 -9.48 -14.62 3.46
C ASP A 424 -9.19 -15.94 2.75
N THR A 425 -9.47 -16.02 1.44
CA THR A 425 -9.21 -17.21 0.62
C THR A 425 -7.82 -17.22 -0.01
N ALA A 426 -7.05 -16.14 0.12
CA ALA A 426 -5.75 -16.02 -0.53
C ALA A 426 -4.78 -17.09 -0.01
N LYS A 427 -4.16 -17.82 -0.93
CA LYS A 427 -3.17 -18.83 -0.57
C LYS A 427 -1.93 -18.12 0.00
N LYS A 428 -1.55 -18.46 1.23
CA LYS A 428 -0.28 -18.01 1.80
C LYS A 428 0.89 -18.74 1.12
N PRO A 429 1.92 -18.04 0.63
CA PRO A 429 3.14 -18.67 0.13
C PRO A 429 3.77 -19.56 1.22
N TYR A 430 4.47 -20.63 0.82
CA TYR A 430 5.13 -21.52 1.79
C TYR A 430 6.20 -20.77 2.61
N LEU A 431 6.93 -19.89 1.95
CA LEU A 431 7.89 -18.97 2.57
C LEU A 431 7.23 -17.69 3.14
N TYR A 432 5.91 -17.65 3.35
CA TYR A 432 5.27 -16.49 3.96
C TYR A 432 5.87 -16.18 5.34
N GLY A 433 6.25 -14.92 5.56
CA GLY A 433 6.97 -14.44 6.73
C GLY A 433 8.51 -14.50 6.62
N PHE A 434 9.05 -15.17 5.60
CA PHE A 434 10.49 -15.16 5.33
C PHE A 434 10.92 -13.74 4.90
N LYS A 435 12.00 -13.23 5.49
CA LYS A 435 12.61 -11.95 5.12
C LYS A 435 14.10 -12.21 4.85
N PHE A 436 14.50 -12.09 3.61
CA PHE A 436 15.88 -12.28 3.20
C PHE A 436 16.77 -11.15 3.74
N ASN A 437 17.81 -11.50 4.49
CA ASN A 437 18.87 -10.58 4.89
C ASN A 437 19.92 -10.51 3.77
N SER A 438 19.94 -9.40 3.04
CA SER A 438 20.86 -9.22 1.92
C SER A 438 22.25 -8.71 2.31
N GLU A 439 22.50 -8.34 3.58
CA GLU A 439 23.79 -7.76 3.98
C GLU A 439 25.01 -8.67 3.67
N PRO A 440 24.97 -10.00 3.84
CA PRO A 440 26.07 -10.89 3.47
C PRO A 440 26.41 -10.93 1.97
N VAL A 441 25.46 -10.54 1.11
CA VAL A 441 25.56 -10.59 -0.35
C VAL A 441 25.22 -9.25 -1.01
N LYS A 442 25.45 -8.15 -0.28
CA LYS A 442 25.02 -6.81 -0.68
C LYS A 442 25.62 -6.35 -2.01
N ALA A 443 26.89 -6.67 -2.24
CA ALA A 443 27.60 -6.33 -3.47
C ALA A 443 27.02 -7.10 -4.68
N GLU A 444 26.77 -8.39 -4.50
CA GLU A 444 26.18 -9.26 -5.51
C GLU A 444 24.75 -8.81 -5.85
N MET A 445 23.95 -8.47 -4.86
CA MET A 445 22.60 -7.91 -5.08
C MET A 445 22.63 -6.61 -5.90
N ALA A 446 23.60 -5.73 -5.64
CA ALA A 446 23.78 -4.50 -6.44
C ALA A 446 24.20 -4.82 -7.88
N ASN A 447 25.12 -5.76 -8.08
CA ASN A 447 25.58 -6.18 -9.40
C ASN A 447 24.46 -6.85 -10.21
N LEU A 448 23.68 -7.76 -9.59
CA LEU A 448 22.54 -8.39 -10.23
C LEU A 448 21.49 -7.35 -10.65
N LYS A 449 21.23 -6.34 -9.83
CA LYS A 449 20.32 -5.25 -10.18
C LYS A 449 20.81 -4.45 -11.39
N ALA A 450 22.11 -4.21 -11.51
CA ALA A 450 22.68 -3.54 -12.68
C ALA A 450 22.49 -4.38 -13.96
N VAL A 451 22.73 -5.70 -13.89
CA VAL A 451 22.49 -6.62 -15.01
C VAL A 451 21.00 -6.66 -15.38
N GLU A 452 20.10 -6.70 -14.39
CA GLU A 452 18.66 -6.66 -14.63
C GLU A 452 18.23 -5.37 -15.36
N ASN A 453 18.74 -4.21 -14.94
CA ASN A 453 18.42 -2.93 -15.57
C ASN A 453 18.91 -2.87 -17.04
N GLU A 454 19.98 -3.58 -17.39
CA GLU A 454 20.51 -3.64 -18.76
C GLU A 454 19.65 -4.52 -19.67
N PHE A 455 19.17 -5.68 -19.19
CA PHE A 455 18.60 -6.71 -20.05
C PHE A 455 17.09 -6.89 -19.95
N ARG A 456 16.52 -6.78 -18.73
CA ARG A 456 15.16 -7.28 -18.47
C ARG A 456 14.14 -6.64 -19.39
N LYS A 457 14.17 -5.31 -19.49
CA LYS A 457 13.13 -4.58 -20.21
C LYS A 457 13.03 -5.01 -21.68
N VAL A 458 14.16 -5.20 -22.36
CA VAL A 458 14.14 -5.60 -23.79
C VAL A 458 13.79 -7.08 -23.98
N ILE A 459 14.17 -7.96 -23.04
CA ILE A 459 13.85 -9.39 -23.10
C ILE A 459 12.38 -9.63 -22.76
N GLU A 460 11.87 -9.02 -21.69
CA GLU A 460 10.54 -9.27 -21.13
C GLU A 460 9.42 -8.62 -21.96
N THR A 461 9.73 -7.59 -22.75
CA THR A 461 8.79 -7.06 -23.76
C THR A 461 8.86 -7.82 -25.09
N GLY A 462 9.76 -8.81 -25.22
CA GLY A 462 9.98 -9.54 -26.46
C GLY A 462 10.65 -8.75 -27.57
N THR A 463 11.20 -7.56 -27.28
CA THR A 463 11.80 -6.68 -28.31
C THR A 463 13.07 -7.29 -28.93
N VAL A 464 13.82 -8.08 -28.15
CA VAL A 464 15.01 -8.80 -28.64
C VAL A 464 14.76 -10.31 -28.70
N ASP A 465 15.49 -10.99 -29.57
CA ASP A 465 15.46 -12.45 -29.68
C ASP A 465 15.99 -13.11 -28.40
N PRO A 466 15.16 -13.84 -27.64
CA PRO A 466 15.56 -14.45 -26.40
C PRO A 466 16.58 -15.58 -26.59
N GLU A 467 16.64 -16.26 -27.73
CA GLU A 467 17.66 -17.30 -27.96
C GLU A 467 19.08 -16.70 -28.00
N LYS A 468 19.21 -15.43 -28.40
CA LYS A 468 20.48 -14.70 -28.37
C LYS A 468 20.72 -13.99 -27.05
N TYR A 469 19.71 -13.31 -26.50
CA TYR A 469 19.90 -12.38 -25.38
C TYR A 469 19.71 -13.04 -24.00
N LEU A 470 18.86 -14.06 -23.86
CA LEU A 470 18.67 -14.75 -22.57
C LEU A 470 19.95 -15.46 -22.10
N PRO A 471 20.71 -16.19 -22.95
CA PRO A 471 21.98 -16.79 -22.51
C PRO A 471 23.00 -15.77 -22.03
N GLN A 472 23.09 -14.61 -22.70
CA GLN A 472 23.98 -13.52 -22.29
C GLN A 472 23.56 -12.91 -20.94
N PHE A 473 22.25 -12.74 -20.74
CA PHE A 473 21.70 -12.27 -19.48
C PHE A 473 22.03 -13.22 -18.33
N LEU A 474 21.80 -14.53 -18.52
CA LEU A 474 22.09 -15.55 -17.52
C LEU A 474 23.60 -15.66 -17.21
N ASP A 475 24.47 -15.62 -18.22
CA ASP A 475 25.93 -15.60 -18.03
C ASP A 475 26.39 -14.36 -17.24
N LYS A 476 25.87 -13.18 -17.56
CA LYS A 476 26.16 -11.96 -16.80
C LYS A 476 25.66 -12.02 -15.37
N ARG A 477 24.48 -12.61 -15.11
CA ARG A 477 23.97 -12.84 -13.74
C ARG A 477 24.88 -13.78 -12.97
N LEU A 478 25.33 -14.87 -13.58
CA LEU A 478 26.27 -15.80 -12.97
C LEU A 478 27.57 -15.10 -12.57
N LYS A 479 28.15 -14.30 -13.48
CA LYS A 479 29.35 -13.48 -13.22
C LYS A 479 29.12 -12.39 -12.17
N ALA A 480 27.89 -11.88 -12.06
CA ALA A 480 27.49 -10.91 -11.04
C ALA A 480 27.26 -11.54 -9.65
N GLY A 481 27.28 -12.88 -9.53
CA GLY A 481 27.21 -13.59 -8.26
C GLY A 481 25.84 -14.20 -7.93
N SER A 482 25.00 -14.51 -8.92
CA SER A 482 23.67 -15.12 -8.68
C SER A 482 23.75 -16.40 -7.82
N GLU A 483 24.73 -17.27 -8.06
CA GLU A 483 24.91 -18.50 -7.28
C GLU A 483 25.24 -18.24 -5.80
N LYS A 484 26.01 -17.19 -5.51
CA LYS A 484 26.31 -16.82 -4.12
C LYS A 484 25.05 -16.31 -3.41
N VAL A 485 24.22 -15.54 -4.11
CA VAL A 485 22.92 -15.11 -3.60
C VAL A 485 22.00 -16.30 -3.38
N LEU A 486 21.94 -17.26 -4.31
CA LEU A 486 21.14 -18.49 -4.16
C LEU A 486 21.59 -19.33 -2.96
N ALA A 487 22.90 -19.48 -2.74
CA ALA A 487 23.44 -20.20 -1.59
C ALA A 487 23.06 -19.54 -0.26
N GLU A 488 23.09 -18.20 -0.21
CA GLU A 488 22.64 -17.45 0.97
C GLU A 488 21.13 -17.62 1.21
N TYR A 489 20.32 -17.59 0.15
CA TYR A 489 18.88 -17.88 0.24
C TYR A 489 18.62 -19.27 0.81
N ARG A 490 19.32 -20.31 0.33
CA ARG A 490 19.19 -21.68 0.86
C ARG A 490 19.48 -21.72 2.36
N THR A 491 20.58 -21.11 2.77
CA THR A 491 21.01 -21.05 4.19
C THR A 491 19.96 -20.38 5.07
N GLN A 492 19.45 -19.21 4.65
CA GLN A 492 18.48 -18.46 5.44
C GLN A 492 17.09 -19.11 5.44
N ILE A 493 16.67 -19.72 4.32
CA ILE A 493 15.40 -20.48 4.26
C ILE A 493 15.46 -21.68 5.19
N GLU A 494 16.55 -22.44 5.21
CA GLU A 494 16.71 -23.56 6.13
C GLU A 494 16.64 -23.11 7.60
N ALA A 495 17.29 -21.99 7.94
CA ALA A 495 17.20 -21.41 9.27
C ALA A 495 15.75 -21.00 9.63
N PHE A 496 15.05 -20.36 8.69
CA PHE A 496 13.66 -19.94 8.86
C PHE A 496 12.68 -21.10 9.02
N LEU A 497 12.85 -22.18 8.26
CA LEU A 497 11.97 -23.35 8.37
C LEU A 497 12.14 -24.05 9.73
N LYS A 498 13.34 -24.02 10.32
CA LYS A 498 13.59 -24.54 11.68
C LYS A 498 12.82 -23.74 12.75
N THR A 499 12.62 -22.44 12.56
CA THR A 499 11.83 -21.62 13.50
C THR A 499 10.32 -21.83 13.35
N LYS A 500 9.85 -22.40 12.23
CA LYS A 500 8.43 -22.74 12.01
C LYS A 500 8.04 -24.14 12.50
N ALA A 501 9.01 -25.03 12.70
CA ALA A 501 8.79 -26.39 13.18
C ALA A 501 8.73 -26.49 14.72
N GLN A 502 9.01 -25.38 15.42
CA GLN A 502 8.85 -25.19 16.85
C GLN A 502 7.53 -24.47 17.12
#